data_AF-A0A7T5RAP7-F1
#
_entry.id   AF-A0A7T5RAP7-F1
#
_cell.length_a   1.000
_cell.length_b   1.000
_cell.length_c   1.000
_cell.angle_alpha   90.00
_cell.angle_beta   90.00
_cell.angle_gamma   90.00
#
_symmetry.space_group_name_H-M   'P 1'
#
loop_
_entity.id
_entity.type
_entity.pdbx_description
1 polymer ?
#
loop_
_entity_poly.entity_id
_entity_poly.type
_entity_poly.pdbx_seq_one_letter_code
_entity_poly.pdbx_strand_id
1 'polypeptide(L)' 'MDCSNLFPPYVMDFDHRDGETKIRSISWMAVNDTSNIEKIKKEIIKCDLVCANCHRVRTYARIQKQKAEIANVVKAPL' A
#
# COMPACT_ATOMS: atom_id res chain seq x y z
N MET A 1 3.75 13.46 0.85
CA MET A 1 4.80 12.64 0.21
C MET A 1 6.01 12.64 1.13
N ASP A 2 6.51 11.48 1.54
CA ASP A 2 7.46 11.37 2.67
C ASP A 2 8.83 12.01 2.42
N CYS A 3 9.32 11.91 1.19
CA CYS A 3 10.63 12.45 0.82
C CYS A 3 10.59 13.89 0.29
N SER A 4 9.42 14.53 0.24
CA SER A 4 9.22 15.91 -0.24
C SER A 4 9.75 16.23 -1.65
N ASN A 5 10.14 15.22 -2.43
CA ASN A 5 10.59 15.39 -3.81
C ASN A 5 9.41 15.41 -4.78
N LEU A 6 9.63 15.90 -6.01
CA LEU A 6 8.66 15.83 -7.10
C LEU A 6 9.15 14.83 -8.14
N PHE A 7 8.23 14.00 -8.62
CA PHE A 7 8.55 13.00 -9.62
C PHE A 7 7.47 12.90 -10.71
N PRO A 8 7.84 12.44 -11.91
CA PRO A 8 6.87 12.09 -12.94
C PRO A 8 5.88 11.01 -12.47
N PRO A 9 4.65 10.97 -13.00
CA PRO A 9 3.62 10.01 -12.56
C PRO A 9 4.03 8.52 -12.65
N TYR A 10 4.88 8.15 -13.63
CA TYR A 10 5.28 6.76 -13.86
C TYR A 10 6.30 6.19 -12.85
N VAL A 11 6.79 7.01 -11.91
CA VAL A 11 7.63 6.55 -10.77
C VAL A 11 6.93 6.76 -9.41
N MET A 12 5.65 7.12 -9.45
CA MET A 12 4.79 7.26 -8.29
C MET A 12 3.91 6.02 -8.13
N ASP A 13 3.63 5.64 -6.88
CA ASP A 13 2.81 4.50 -6.50
C ASP A 13 1.66 4.95 -5.58
N PHE A 14 0.52 4.28 -5.68
CA PHE A 14 -0.56 4.35 -4.69
C PHE A 14 -0.27 3.40 -3.53
N ASP A 15 0.10 3.95 -2.37
CA ASP A 15 0.36 3.20 -1.14
C ASP A 15 -0.91 3.13 -0.28
N HIS A 16 -1.41 1.93 0.00
CA HIS A 16 -2.59 1.75 0.87
C HIS A 16 -2.28 2.16 2.32
N ARG A 17 -3.16 2.95 2.92
CA ARG A 17 -3.07 3.32 4.34
C ARG A 17 -3.37 2.12 5.25
N ASP A 18 -2.74 2.11 6.43
CA ASP A 18 -2.95 1.06 7.43
C ASP A 18 -4.39 1.05 7.95
N GLY A 19 -4.92 -0.14 8.19
CA GLY A 19 -6.30 -0.35 8.66
C GLY A 19 -7.37 -0.34 7.56
N GLU A 20 -7.03 0.06 6.33
CA GLU A 20 -7.94 0.01 5.19
C GLU A 20 -7.98 -1.38 4.56
N THR A 21 -9.18 -1.92 4.33
CA THR A 21 -9.34 -3.15 3.56
C THR A 21 -9.23 -2.84 2.07
N LYS A 22 -8.07 -3.17 1.49
CA LYS A 22 -7.84 -3.04 0.05
C LYS A 22 -8.59 -4.10 -0.75
N ILE A 23 -9.10 -3.73 -1.92
CA ILE A 23 -9.66 -4.69 -2.88
C ILE A 23 -8.50 -5.38 -3.62
N ARG A 24 -7.68 -4.59 -4.31
CA ARG A 24 -6.48 -4.95 -5.07
C ARG A 24 -5.57 -3.72 -5.20
N SER A 25 -4.39 -3.87 -5.77
CA SER A 25 -3.55 -2.71 -6.12
C SER A 25 -4.19 -1.89 -7.24
N ILE A 26 -4.08 -0.56 -7.20
CA ILE A 26 -4.61 0.33 -8.23
C ILE A 26 -4.05 -0.02 -9.61
N SER A 27 -2.75 -0.30 -9.71
CA SER A 27 -2.11 -0.69 -10.96
C SER A 27 -2.72 -1.96 -11.56
N TRP A 28 -3.08 -2.94 -10.71
CA TRP A 28 -3.77 -4.15 -11.17
C TRP A 28 -5.20 -3.84 -11.61
N MET A 29 -5.93 -3.02 -10.86
CA MET A 29 -7.32 -2.65 -11.20
C MET A 29 -7.42 -1.87 -12.51
N ALA A 30 -6.46 -0.99 -12.78
CA ALA A 30 -6.42 -0.16 -13.98
C ALA A 30 -6.17 -0.97 -15.27
N VAL A 31 -5.41 -2.06 -15.20
CA VAL A 31 -5.03 -2.84 -16.40
C VAL A 31 -5.94 -4.04 -16.67
N ASN A 32 -6.63 -4.58 -15.67
CA ASN A 32 -7.36 -5.85 -15.82
C ASN A 32 -8.84 -5.72 -16.21
N ASP A 33 -9.32 -4.54 -16.65
CA ASP A 33 -10.66 -4.25 -17.23
C ASP A 33 -11.91 -4.66 -16.40
N THR A 34 -11.75 -5.42 -15.32
CA THR A 34 -12.83 -5.86 -14.43
C THR A 34 -13.25 -4.78 -13.40
N SER A 35 -12.56 -3.63 -13.41
CA SER A 35 -12.78 -2.55 -12.45
C SER A 35 -13.36 -1.33 -13.18
N ASN A 36 -14.63 -1.03 -12.97
CA ASN A 36 -15.18 0.25 -13.42
C ASN A 36 -14.45 1.42 -12.74
N ILE A 37 -14.44 2.59 -13.39
CA ILE A 37 -13.72 3.77 -12.91
C ILE A 37 -14.12 4.19 -11.49
N GLU A 38 -15.38 3.99 -11.11
CA GLU A 38 -15.89 4.32 -9.78
C GLU A 38 -15.29 3.43 -8.68
N LYS A 39 -15.07 2.14 -8.96
CA LYS A 39 -14.34 1.24 -8.05
C LYS A 39 -12.89 1.68 -7.89
N ILE A 40 -12.23 2.07 -8.99
CA ILE A 40 -10.84 2.55 -8.95
C ILE A 40 -10.75 3.82 -8.10
N LYS A 41 -11.63 4.81 -8.31
CA LYS A 41 -11.68 6.04 -7.51
C LYS A 41 -11.87 5.75 -6.02
N LYS A 42 -12.80 4.87 -5.67
CA LYS A 42 -13.05 4.47 -4.28
C LYS A 42 -11.81 3.83 -3.64
N GLU A 43 -11.08 3.03 -4.40
CA GLU A 43 -9.85 2.42 -3.91
C GLU A 43 -8.70 3.45 -3.79
N ILE A 44 -8.59 4.41 -4.73
CA ILE A 44 -7.60 5.50 -4.67
C ILE A 44 -7.76 6.32 -3.39
N ILE A 45 -9.00 6.58 -2.95
CA ILE A 45 -9.27 7.36 -1.73
C ILE A 45 -8.59 6.73 -0.51
N LYS A 46 -8.38 5.41 -0.48
CA LYS A 46 -7.71 4.67 0.61
C LYS A 46 -6.18 4.73 0.56
N CYS A 47 -5.62 5.32 -0.49
CA CYS A 47 -4.20 5.34 -0.75
C CYS A 47 -3.61 6.73 -0.54
N ASP A 48 -2.32 6.76 -0.21
CA ASP A 48 -1.47 7.94 -0.34
C ASP A 48 -0.69 7.83 -1.66
N LEU A 49 -0.56 8.94 -2.38
CA LEU A 49 0.33 9.00 -3.55
C LEU A 49 1.76 9.32 -3.09
N VAL A 50 2.67 8.36 -3.26
CA VAL A 50 4.07 8.45 -2.83
C VAL A 50 5.02 7.97 -3.94
N CYS A 51 6.31 8.28 -3.84
CA CYS A 51 7.25 7.71 -4.81
C CYS A 51 7.49 6.22 -4.55
N ALA A 52 7.93 5.51 -5.59
CA ALA A 52 8.22 4.08 -5.56
C ALA A 52 9.17 3.65 -4.42
N ASN A 53 10.12 4.50 -4.04
CA ASN A 53 11.06 4.21 -2.95
C ASN A 53 10.41 4.36 -1.58
N CYS A 54 9.68 5.45 -1.34
CA CYS A 54 8.91 5.65 -0.10
C CYS A 54 7.91 4.51 0.12
N HIS A 55 7.20 4.10 -0.93
CA HIS A 55 6.28 2.96 -0.89
C HIS A 55 6.97 1.65 -0.43
N ARG A 56 8.17 1.35 -0.97
CA ARG A 56 8.95 0.17 -0.59
C ARG A 56 9.41 0.23 0.87
N VAL A 57 9.87 1.40 1.34
CA VAL A 57 10.28 1.61 2.73
C VAL A 57 9.10 1.36 3.68
N ARG A 58 7.93 1.96 3.41
CA ARG A 58 6.70 1.73 4.20
C ARG A 58 6.31 0.26 4.22
N THR A 59 6.32 -0.39 3.06
CA THR A 59 6.01 -1.82 2.94
C THR A 59 6.96 -2.69 3.75
N TYR A 60 8.27 -2.44 3.68
CA TYR A 60 9.25 -3.15 4.49
C TYR A 60 8.98 -2.97 5.98
N ALA A 61 8.74 -1.74 6.45
CA ALA A 61 8.43 -1.46 7.85
C ALA A 61 7.18 -2.23 8.32
N ARG A 62 6.10 -2.25 7.52
CA ARG A 62 4.87 -3.01 7.83
C ARG A 62 5.12 -4.52 7.90
N ILE A 63 5.90 -5.07 6.98
CA ILE A 63 6.29 -6.50 7.01
C ILE A 63 7.08 -6.82 8.28
N GLN A 64 8.03 -5.96 8.66
CA GLN A 64 8.82 -6.17 9.88
C GLN A 64 7.94 -6.11 11.14
N LYS A 65 6.97 -5.19 11.19
CA LYS A 65 5.96 -5.11 12.25
C LYS A 65 5.14 -6.40 12.34
N GLN A 66 4.59 -6.87 11.22
CA GLN A 66 3.81 -8.13 11.16
C GLN A 66 4.65 -9.34 11.59
N LYS A 67 5.90 -9.43 11.14
CA LYS A 67 6.81 -10.52 11.57
C LYS A 67 7.05 -10.50 13.08
N ALA A 68 7.24 -9.33 13.68
CA ALA A 68 7.42 -9.19 15.12
C ALA A 68 6.13 -9.59 15.89
N GLU A 69 4.96 -9.16 15.42
CA GLU A 69 3.66 -9.53 15.98
C GLU A 69 3.44 -11.05 15.94
N ILE A 70 3.69 -11.68 14.79
CA ILE A 70 3.59 -13.14 14.63
C ILE A 70 4.57 -13.86 15.57
N ALA A 71 5.82 -13.40 15.65
CA ALA A 71 6.82 -14.00 16.53
C ALA A 71 6.43 -13.91 18.00
N ASN A 72 5.76 -12.84 18.42
CA ASN A 72 5.25 -12.68 19.78
C ASN A 72 4.10 -13.64 20.08
N VAL A 73 3.15 -13.81 19.14
CA VAL A 73 2.04 -14.76 19.28
C VAL A 73 2.55 -16.19 19.40
N VAL A 74 3.54 -16.58 18.59
CA VAL A 74 4.10 -17.95 18.61
C VAL A 74 4.91 -18.24 19.88
N LYS A 75 5.47 -17.21 20.53
CA LYS A 75 6.26 -17.34 21.76
C LYS A 75 5.44 -17.20 23.05
N ALA A 76 4.18 -16.75 22.96
CA ALA A 76 3.34 -16.59 24.14
C ALA A 76 3.00 -17.97 24.73
N PRO A 77 3.21 -18.20 26.05
CA PRO A 77 2.72 -19.41 26.69
C PRO A 77 1.19 -19.45 26.59
N LEU A 78 0.64 -20.61 26.26
CA LEU A 78 -0.80 -20.88 26.19
C LEU A 78 -1.51 -20.51 27.51
#